data_AF-A0A2N3Y8D8-F1
#
_entry.id   AF-A0A2N3Y8D8-F1
#
_cell.length_a   1.000
_cell.length_b   1.000
_cell.length_c   1.000
_cell.angle_alpha   90.00
_cell.angle_beta   90.00
_cell.angle_gamma   90.00
#
_symmetry.space_group_name_H-M   'P 1'
#
loop_
_entity.id
_entity.type
_entity.pdbx_description
1 polymer ?
#
loop_
_entity_poly.entity_id
_entity_poly.type
_entity_poly.pdbx_seq_one_letter_code
_entity_poly.pdbx_strand_id
1 'polypeptide(L)'
;MTAVESAGGRVTAVVLADGTRISAPVVVNAAGPWSGRLNELAGVGADFTVGVRSMRQEVAHVLAPEGYRGPAVADVDLGTYFRGEVGGGLLVGGTDPD
;
A
#
# COMPACT_ATOMS: atom_id res chain seq x y z
N MET A 1 12.97 -8.94 -4.42
CA MET A 1 12.67 -10.37 -4.30
C MET A 1 12.20 -10.88 -5.65
N THR A 2 12.61 -12.06 -6.07
CA THR A 2 12.38 -12.62 -7.42
C THR A 2 11.68 -13.98 -7.40
N ALA A 3 11.71 -14.72 -6.30
CA ALA A 3 10.97 -15.97 -6.13
C ALA A 3 10.63 -16.23 -4.65
N VAL A 4 9.60 -17.06 -4.44
CA VAL A 4 9.28 -17.69 -3.16
C VAL A 4 9.38 -19.20 -3.35
N GLU A 5 10.24 -19.85 -2.57
CA GLU A 5 10.40 -21.29 -2.62
C GLU A 5 9.44 -21.96 -1.65
N SER A 6 8.86 -23.08 -2.07
CA SER A 6 7.98 -23.88 -1.22
C SER A 6 8.25 -25.38 -1.34
N ALA A 7 8.01 -26.10 -0.26
CA ALA A 7 8.09 -27.56 -0.21
C ALA A 7 6.97 -28.09 0.69
N GLY A 8 6.27 -29.13 0.25
CA GLY A 8 5.15 -29.72 1.01
C GLY A 8 4.03 -28.73 1.36
N GLY A 9 3.78 -27.75 0.48
CA GLY A 9 2.76 -26.71 0.69
C GLY A 9 3.14 -25.64 1.72
N ARG A 10 4.42 -25.53 2.09
CA ARG A 10 4.93 -24.49 3.01
C ARG A 10 6.09 -23.74 2.40
N VAL A 11 6.17 -22.43 2.67
CA VAL A 11 7.33 -21.61 2.30
C VAL A 11 8.59 -22.11 3.01
N THR A 12 9.71 -22.05 2.30
CA THR A 12 11.02 -22.46 2.84
C THR A 12 12.07 -21.36 2.71
N ALA A 13 11.96 -20.52 1.68
CA ALA A 13 12.87 -19.42 1.46
C ALA A 13 12.28 -18.34 0.53
N VAL A 14 12.91 -17.17 0.54
CA VAL A 14 12.76 -16.16 -0.51
C VAL A 14 14.08 -15.95 -1.24
N VAL A 15 14.01 -15.64 -2.53
CA VAL A 15 15.18 -15.38 -3.37
C VAL A 15 15.22 -13.89 -3.73
N LEU A 16 16.37 -13.25 -3.53
CA LEU A 16 16.61 -11.86 -3.91
C LEU A 16 17.13 -11.74 -5.35
N ALA A 17 17.17 -10.52 -5.87
CA ALA A 17 17.54 -10.27 -7.25
C ALA A 17 19.01 -10.63 -7.57
N ASP A 18 19.88 -10.58 -6.57
CA ASP A 18 21.28 -10.99 -6.65
C ASP A 18 21.49 -12.51 -6.49
N GLY A 19 20.40 -13.28 -6.38
CA GLY A 19 20.44 -14.72 -6.12
C GLY A 19 20.60 -15.08 -4.65
N THR A 20 20.72 -14.11 -3.74
CA THR A 20 20.78 -14.36 -2.29
C THR A 20 19.51 -15.09 -1.86
N ARG A 21 19.69 -16.21 -1.14
CA ARG A 21 18.62 -17.04 -0.61
C ARG A 21 18.47 -16.82 0.89
N ILE A 22 17.30 -16.39 1.32
CA ILE A 22 16.98 -16.19 2.74
C ILE A 22 16.03 -17.30 3.17
N SER A 23 16.52 -18.21 4.01
CA SER A 23 15.71 -19.27 4.63
C SER A 23 14.69 -18.65 5.58
N ALA A 24 13.41 -18.98 5.40
CA ALA A 24 12.33 -18.45 6.21
C ALA A 24 11.18 -19.48 6.31
N PRO A 25 10.82 -19.94 7.53
CA PRO A 25 9.69 -20.85 7.70
C PRO A 25 8.32 -20.17 7.53
N VAL A 26 8.29 -18.83 7.59
CA VAL A 26 7.11 -17.99 7.41
C VAL A 26 7.53 -16.72 6.67
N VAL A 27 6.69 -16.29 5.72
CA VAL A 27 6.86 -15.03 4.97
C VAL A 27 5.56 -14.25 5.03
N VAL A 28 5.66 -12.95 5.33
CA VAL A 28 4.51 -12.02 5.36
C VAL A 28 4.60 -11.10 4.15
N ASN A 29 3.57 -11.13 3.29
CA ASN A 29 3.44 -10.19 2.19
C ASN A 29 2.98 -8.82 2.71
N ALA A 30 3.91 -7.88 2.83
CA ALA A 30 3.67 -6.47 3.18
C ALA A 30 4.11 -5.53 2.04
N ALA A 31 4.01 -5.98 0.79
CA ALA A 31 4.59 -5.30 -0.36
C ALA A 31 3.72 -4.15 -0.95
N GLY A 32 2.65 -3.74 -0.25
CA GLY A 32 1.78 -2.66 -0.69
C GLY A 32 1.25 -2.85 -2.12
N PRO A 33 1.40 -1.87 -3.03
CA PRO A 33 0.99 -1.98 -4.44
C PRO A 33 1.60 -3.15 -5.22
N TRP A 34 2.72 -3.73 -4.75
CA TRP A 34 3.37 -4.90 -5.37
C TRP A 34 2.89 -6.24 -4.79
N SER A 35 1.94 -6.24 -3.87
CA SER A 35 1.45 -7.45 -3.20
C SER A 35 0.92 -8.51 -4.17
N GLY A 36 0.20 -8.10 -5.23
CA GLY A 36 -0.29 -9.01 -6.27
C GLY A 36 0.85 -9.77 -6.96
N ARG A 37 1.90 -9.05 -7.36
CA ARG A 37 3.09 -9.65 -7.98
C ARG A 37 3.79 -10.63 -7.03
N LEU A 38 3.83 -10.32 -5.74
CA LEU A 38 4.40 -11.23 -4.74
C LEU A 38 3.55 -12.49 -4.55
N ASN A 39 2.21 -12.39 -4.59
CA ASN A 39 1.32 -13.56 -4.53
C ASN A 39 1.53 -14.49 -5.74
N GLU A 40 1.70 -13.93 -6.95
CA GLU A 40 2.04 -14.70 -8.16
C GLU A 40 3.34 -15.48 -7.99
N LEU A 41 4.38 -14.84 -7.44
CA LEU A 41 5.68 -15.49 -7.17
C LEU A 41 5.58 -16.62 -6.14
N ALA A 42 4.61 -16.55 -5.23
CA ALA A 42 4.33 -17.59 -4.25
C ALA A 42 3.33 -18.64 -4.73
N GLY A 43 2.72 -18.46 -5.91
CA GLY A 43 1.68 -19.36 -6.42
C GLY A 43 0.41 -19.38 -5.56
N VAL A 44 0.09 -18.28 -4.87
CA VAL A 44 -1.10 -18.16 -4.00
C VAL A 44 -2.10 -17.17 -4.59
N GLY A 45 -3.34 -17.21 -4.08
CA GLY A 45 -4.38 -16.24 -4.43
C GLY A 45 -5.52 -16.78 -5.28
N ALA A 46 -5.44 -18.04 -5.73
CA ALA A 46 -6.51 -18.65 -6.53
C ALA A 46 -7.84 -18.79 -5.77
N ASP A 47 -7.79 -18.86 -4.45
CA ASP A 47 -8.92 -18.93 -3.52
C ASP A 47 -9.31 -17.56 -2.93
N PHE A 48 -8.61 -16.48 -3.30
CA PHE A 48 -8.91 -15.15 -2.78
C PHE A 48 -10.22 -14.65 -3.38
N THR A 49 -11.11 -14.17 -2.53
CA THR A 49 -12.39 -13.58 -2.94
C THR A 49 -12.32 -12.06 -3.11
N VAL A 50 -11.20 -11.44 -2.72
CA VAL A 50 -10.94 -10.01 -2.83
C VAL A 50 -9.68 -9.77 -3.65
N GLY A 51 -9.83 -9.11 -4.79
CA GLY A 51 -8.72 -8.67 -5.62
C GLY A 51 -8.25 -7.26 -5.23
N VAL A 52 -6.96 -6.98 -5.45
CA VAL A 52 -6.39 -5.65 -5.25
C VAL A 52 -5.69 -5.19 -6.53
N ARG A 53 -5.73 -3.89 -6.80
CA ARG A 53 -4.96 -3.23 -7.86
C ARG A 53 -4.25 -2.01 -7.30
N SER A 54 -3.11 -1.65 -7.86
CA SER A 54 -2.50 -0.36 -7.57
C SER A 54 -3.37 0.76 -8.13
N MET A 55 -3.54 1.82 -7.35
CA MET A 55 -4.34 2.99 -7.71
C MET A 55 -3.48 4.25 -7.53
N ARG A 56 -3.75 5.26 -8.35
CA ARG A 56 -3.07 6.55 -8.26
C ARG A 56 -4.01 7.53 -7.60
N GLN A 57 -3.52 8.23 -6.59
CA GLN A 57 -4.28 9.25 -5.87
C GLN A 57 -3.48 10.54 -5.86
N GLU A 58 -4.14 11.65 -6.19
CA GLU A 58 -3.54 12.98 -6.20
C GLU A 58 -3.90 13.70 -4.89
N VAL A 59 -2.93 14.43 -4.34
CA VAL A 59 -3.10 15.25 -3.13
C VAL A 59 -2.52 16.62 -3.42
N ALA A 60 -3.36 17.64 -3.40
CA ALA A 60 -2.95 19.02 -3.56
C ALA A 60 -2.39 19.57 -2.24
N HIS A 61 -1.30 20.32 -2.34
CA HIS A 61 -0.78 21.10 -1.23
C HIS A 61 -1.08 22.58 -1.48
N VAL A 62 -1.79 23.21 -0.55
CA VAL A 62 -2.17 24.62 -0.62
C VAL A 62 -1.79 25.36 0.66
N LEU A 63 -1.76 26.69 0.62
CA LEU A 63 -1.55 27.50 1.82
C LEU A 63 -2.73 27.30 2.79
N ALA A 64 -2.43 27.06 4.07
CA ALA A 64 -3.46 27.09 5.09
C ALA A 64 -3.77 28.55 5.49
N PRO A 65 -5.00 28.82 5.95
CA PRO A 65 -5.28 30.06 6.66
C PRO A 65 -4.34 30.24 7.86
N GLU A 66 -3.97 31.49 8.15
CA GLU A 66 -3.11 31.80 9.29
C GLU A 66 -3.69 31.24 10.59
N GLY A 67 -2.85 30.55 11.37
CA GLY A 67 -3.27 29.96 12.64
C GLY A 67 -4.17 28.73 12.53
N TYR A 68 -4.38 28.15 11.34
CA TYR A 68 -5.18 26.93 11.21
C TYR A 68 -4.57 25.77 12.03
N ARG A 69 -5.38 25.22 12.95
CA ARG A 69 -5.07 24.07 13.82
C ARG A 69 -6.24 23.08 13.86
N GLY A 70 -7.07 23.10 12.81
CA GLY A 70 -8.27 22.26 12.74
C GLY A 70 -7.92 20.77 12.58
N PRO A 71 -8.90 19.88 12.86
CA PRO A 71 -8.72 18.45 12.67
C PRO A 71 -8.57 18.11 11.19
N ALA A 72 -8.26 16.83 10.90
CA ALA A 72 -8.54 16.29 9.58
C ALA A 72 -10.05 16.20 9.39
N VAL A 73 -10.53 16.68 8.25
CA VAL A 73 -11.95 16.66 7.86
C VAL A 73 -12.08 15.81 6.61
N ALA A 74 -13.05 14.91 6.60
CA ALA A 74 -13.46 14.17 5.41
C ALA A 74 -14.96 14.43 5.19
N ASP A 75 -15.28 15.03 4.06
CA ASP A 75 -16.63 15.17 3.54
C ASP A 75 -16.84 14.08 2.48
N VAL A 76 -17.50 13.01 2.89
CA VAL A 76 -17.76 11.85 2.02
C VAL A 76 -18.84 12.11 0.99
N ASP A 77 -19.73 13.08 1.22
CA ASP A 77 -20.76 13.46 0.26
C ASP A 77 -20.13 14.23 -0.92
N LEU A 78 -19.13 15.06 -0.64
CA LEU A 78 -18.32 15.75 -1.65
C LEU A 78 -17.14 14.91 -2.16
N GLY A 79 -16.84 13.78 -1.53
CA GLY A 79 -15.73 12.91 -1.89
C GLY A 79 -14.35 13.49 -1.61
N THR A 80 -14.21 14.42 -0.65
CA THR A 80 -12.98 15.17 -0.39
C THR A 80 -12.57 15.16 1.08
N TYR A 81 -11.27 15.22 1.33
CA TYR A 81 -10.72 15.43 2.66
C TYR A 81 -9.71 16.58 2.64
N PHE A 82 -9.54 17.21 3.79
CA PHE A 82 -8.42 18.09 4.02
C PHE A 82 -7.84 17.94 5.43
N ARG A 83 -6.54 18.20 5.56
CA ARG A 83 -5.86 18.22 6.86
C ARG A 83 -4.70 19.18 6.86
N GLY A 84 -4.36 19.68 8.05
CA GLY A 84 -3.13 20.44 8.25
C GLY A 84 -1.88 19.64 7.88
N GLU A 85 -0.91 20.34 7.29
CA GLU A 85 0.43 19.87 6.98
C GLU A 85 1.42 20.41 8.03
N VAL A 86 2.51 19.68 8.30
CA VAL A 86 3.46 20.00 9.37
C VAL A 86 4.17 21.34 9.13
N GLY A 87 4.43 21.69 7.87
CA GLY A 87 4.99 22.97 7.42
C GLY A 87 4.00 24.14 7.36
N GLY A 88 2.77 23.98 7.86
CA GLY A 88 1.78 25.06 7.95
C GLY A 88 0.90 25.22 6.70
N GLY A 89 0.95 24.27 5.76
CA GLY A 89 0.01 24.19 4.65
C GLY A 89 -1.23 23.34 4.96
N LEU A 90 -2.04 23.13 3.92
CA LEU A 90 -3.19 22.23 3.92
C LEU A 90 -3.02 21.21 2.80
N LEU A 91 -3.25 19.93 3.12
CA LEU A 91 -3.36 18.88 2.13
C LEU A 91 -4.82 18.65 1.80
N VAL A 92 -5.15 18.58 0.52
CA VAL A 92 -6.51 18.33 0.01
C VAL A 92 -6.46 17.14 -0.95
N GLY A 93 -7.31 16.14 -0.74
CA GLY A 93 -7.36 14.96 -1.60
C GLY A 93 -8.74 14.32 -1.63
N GLY A 94 -8.94 13.37 -2.54
CA GLY A 94 -10.20 12.62 -2.63
C GLY A 94 -10.32 11.54 -1.53
N THR A 95 -11.54 11.23 -1.10
CA THR A 95 -11.81 10.15 -0.11
C THR A 95 -11.95 8.76 -0.75
N ASP A 96 -12.22 8.69 -2.06
CA ASP A 96 -12.32 7.46 -2.81
C ASP A 96 -11.34 7.52 -4.01
N PRO A 97 -10.55 6.49 -4.25
CA PRO A 97 -9.77 6.38 -5.47
C PRO A 97 -10.69 5.76 -6.56
N ASP A 98 -11.06 6.51 -7.58
CA ASP A 98 -11.84 5.97 -8.72
C ASP A 98 -11.15 4.75 -9.42
#